data_AF-A0A3A9G857-F1
#
_entry.id   AF-A0A3A9G857-F1
#
_cell.length_a   1.000
_cell.length_b   1.000
_cell.length_c   1.000
_cell.angle_alpha   90.00
_cell.angle_beta   90.00
_cell.angle_gamma   90.00
#
_symmetry.space_group_name_H-M   'P 1'
#
loop_
_entity.id
_entity.type
_entity.pdbx_description
1 polymer ?
#
loop_
_entity_poly.entity_id
_entity_poly.type
_entity_poly.pdbx_seq_one_letter_code
_entity_poly.pdbx_strand_id
1 'polypeptide(L)'
;MYFPDEDERNAIAVNCIRQNGASCSGMSDPSKRALTTAEGKRLYLEPGMMGFDVKSAGHAMSLEDGKSISFRSGTTVNICAVENIGFFAKKITVNSPQALNILRDPEN
;
A
#
# COMPACT_ATOMS: atom_id res chain seq x y z
N MET A 1 22.70 -15.75 -11.44
CA MET A 1 24.04 -15.28 -11.83
C MET A 1 24.11 -15.42 -13.35
N TYR A 2 24.64 -14.40 -14.01
CA TYR A 2 24.88 -14.39 -15.45
C TYR A 2 26.34 -14.00 -15.67
N PHE A 3 27.03 -14.75 -16.52
CA PHE A 3 28.42 -14.50 -16.89
C PHE A 3 28.41 -13.99 -18.34
N PRO A 4 28.73 -12.71 -18.59
CA PRO A 4 28.71 -12.15 -19.94
C PRO A 4 29.90 -12.63 -20.79
N ASP A 5 30.98 -13.07 -20.15
CA ASP A 5 32.19 -13.62 -20.78
C ASP A 5 32.87 -14.65 -19.85
N GLU A 6 34.08 -15.08 -20.22
CA GLU A 6 34.87 -16.08 -19.49
C GLU A 6 35.54 -15.53 -18.21
N ASP A 7 35.55 -14.21 -17.99
CA ASP A 7 36.13 -13.61 -16.79
C ASP A 7 35.09 -13.57 -15.67
N GLU A 8 35.24 -14.45 -14.69
CA GLU A 8 34.31 -14.58 -13.56
C GLU A 8 34.12 -13.28 -12.75
N ARG A 9 35.06 -12.33 -12.83
CA ARG A 9 34.94 -11.01 -12.20
C ARG A 9 33.84 -10.15 -12.83
N ASN A 10 33.41 -10.48 -14.05
CA ASN A 10 32.34 -9.79 -14.78
C ASN A 10 30.95 -10.37 -14.47
N ALA A 11 30.83 -11.33 -13.53
CA ALA A 11 29.56 -11.94 -13.19
C ALA A 11 28.54 -10.94 -12.65
N ILE A 12 27.28 -11.06 -13.12
CA ILE A 12 26.16 -10.21 -12.74
C ILE A 12 25.10 -11.03 -11.99
N ALA A 13 24.69 -10.54 -10.83
CA ALA A 13 23.54 -11.08 -10.12
C ALA A 13 22.24 -10.63 -10.81
N VAL A 14 21.68 -11.49 -11.67
CA VAL A 14 20.44 -11.17 -12.42
C VAL A 14 19.15 -11.40 -11.63
N ASN A 15 19.14 -12.37 -10.71
CA ASN A 15 17.96 -12.74 -9.92
C ASN A 15 18.37 -13.03 -8.47
N CYS A 16 17.48 -12.70 -7.53
CA CYS A 16 17.54 -13.18 -6.15
C CYS A 16 16.58 -14.37 -5.99
N ILE A 17 17.10 -15.60 -6.08
CA ILE A 17 16.30 -16.80 -5.85
C ILE A 17 15.98 -16.89 -4.36
N ARG A 18 14.69 -16.87 -4.01
CA ARG A 18 14.24 -17.08 -2.63
C ARG A 18 14.29 -18.57 -2.28
N GLN A 19 14.91 -18.90 -1.15
CA GLN A 19 15.01 -20.27 -0.66
C GLN A 19 13.81 -20.70 0.20
N ASN A 20 12.99 -19.75 0.67
CA ASN A 20 11.84 -20.03 1.54
C ASN A 20 10.51 -20.20 0.78
N GLY A 21 10.53 -20.38 -0.53
CA GLY A 21 9.30 -20.50 -1.34
C GLY A 21 8.38 -21.65 -0.88
N ALA A 22 8.95 -22.78 -0.46
CA ALA A 22 8.19 -23.95 0.02
C ALA A 22 7.56 -23.75 1.41
N SER A 23 8.11 -22.87 2.25
CA SER A 23 7.64 -22.63 3.62
C SER A 23 6.90 -21.30 3.77
N CYS A 24 6.99 -20.40 2.79
CA CYS A 24 6.32 -19.11 2.80
C CYS A 24 4.89 -19.25 2.27
N SER A 25 3.92 -19.36 3.16
CA SER A 25 2.49 -19.44 2.83
C SER A 25 1.99 -18.27 1.98
N GLY A 26 2.64 -17.11 2.02
CA GLY A 26 2.31 -15.95 1.18
C GLY A 26 2.64 -16.13 -0.30
N MET A 27 3.31 -17.22 -0.69
CA MET A 27 3.75 -17.50 -2.06
C MET A 27 3.16 -18.80 -2.63
N SER A 28 2.27 -19.47 -1.89
CA SER A 28 1.66 -20.73 -2.35
C SER A 28 0.63 -20.52 -3.47
N ASP A 29 0.06 -19.32 -3.58
CA ASP A 29 -0.94 -18.95 -4.58
C ASP A 29 -0.35 -17.98 -5.60
N PRO A 30 -0.09 -18.40 -6.85
CA PRO A 30 0.53 -17.55 -7.88
C PRO A 30 -0.39 -16.43 -8.38
N SER A 31 -1.69 -16.47 -8.05
CA SER A 31 -2.62 -15.39 -8.36
C SER A 31 -2.44 -14.18 -7.43
N LYS A 32 -1.85 -14.39 -6.24
CA LYS A 32 -1.61 -13.34 -5.24
C LYS A 32 -0.16 -12.89 -5.29
N ARG A 33 0.06 -11.68 -5.81
CA ARG A 33 1.42 -11.14 -5.98
C ARG A 33 1.65 -10.06 -4.94
N ALA A 34 2.79 -10.12 -4.25
CA ALA A 34 3.14 -9.10 -3.28
C ALA A 34 4.66 -8.91 -3.14
N LEU A 35 5.05 -7.68 -2.83
CA LEU A 35 6.37 -7.34 -2.31
C LEU A 35 6.24 -7.09 -0.81
N THR A 36 6.86 -7.95 -0.01
CA THR A 36 6.77 -7.89 1.45
C THR A 36 8.16 -7.79 2.06
N THR A 37 8.36 -6.80 2.95
CA THR A 37 9.61 -6.67 3.73
C THR A 37 9.64 -7.68 4.88
N ALA A 38 10.81 -7.91 5.48
CA ALA A 38 10.94 -8.78 6.66
C ALA A 38 10.08 -8.31 7.85
N GLU A 39 9.85 -7.00 7.94
CA GLU A 39 9.01 -6.36 8.98
C GLU A 39 7.50 -6.41 8.66
N GLY A 40 7.09 -7.04 7.55
CA GLY A 40 5.68 -7.22 7.20
C GLY A 40 5.02 -6.00 6.56
N LYS A 41 5.80 -5.05 6.00
CA LYS A 41 5.25 -4.00 5.13
C LYS A 41 5.00 -4.61 3.75
N ARG A 42 3.82 -4.42 3.18
CA ARG A 42 3.38 -5.13 1.98
C ARG A 42 2.86 -4.18 0.91
N LEU A 43 3.31 -4.37 -0.32
CA LEU A 43 2.67 -3.90 -1.56
C LEU A 43 2.05 -5.13 -2.23
N TYR A 44 0.78 -5.12 -2.61
CA TYR A 44 0.10 -6.29 -3.16
C TYR A 44 -0.76 -5.98 -4.39
N LEU A 45 -0.83 -6.97 -5.26
CA LEU A 45 -1.66 -7.06 -6.46
C LEU A 45 -2.31 -8.45 -6.44
N GLU A 46 -3.54 -8.50 -5.99
CA GLU A 46 -4.32 -9.72 -5.81
C GLU A 46 -5.56 -9.68 -6.73
N PRO A 47 -6.21 -10.81 -7.02
CA PRO A 47 -7.44 -10.79 -7.81
C PRO A 47 -8.53 -9.95 -7.12
N GLY A 48 -9.07 -8.96 -7.82
CA GLY A 48 -10.13 -8.09 -7.32
C GLY A 48 -9.67 -6.93 -6.44
N MET A 49 -8.37 -6.82 -6.11
CA MET A 49 -7.85 -5.71 -5.31
C MET A 49 -6.35 -5.48 -5.43
N MET A 50 -5.94 -4.22 -5.28
CA MET A 50 -4.53 -3.84 -5.15
C MET A 50 -4.33 -2.82 -4.04
N GLY A 51 -3.13 -2.72 -3.51
CA GLY A 51 -2.85 -1.75 -2.46
C GLY A 51 -1.57 -2.00 -1.69
N PHE A 52 -1.51 -1.41 -0.51
CA PHE A 52 -0.42 -1.59 0.43
C PHE A 52 -0.88 -1.52 1.87
N ASP A 53 -0.17 -2.23 2.75
CA ASP A 53 -0.49 -2.29 4.16
C ASP A 53 0.74 -2.47 5.05
N VAL A 54 0.60 -1.99 6.28
CA VAL A 54 1.50 -2.27 7.40
C VAL A 54 0.61 -2.78 8.53
N LYS A 55 0.27 -4.08 8.51
CA LYS A 55 -0.71 -4.67 9.43
C LYS A 55 -0.40 -4.40 10.89
N SER A 56 0.88 -4.48 11.28
CA SER A 56 1.35 -4.24 12.65
C SER A 56 1.03 -2.82 13.15
N ALA A 57 0.94 -1.84 12.25
CA ALA A 57 0.65 -0.45 12.58
C ALA A 57 -0.79 -0.02 12.18
N GLY A 58 -1.59 -0.95 11.63
CA GLY A 58 -2.97 -0.67 11.25
C GLY A 58 -3.15 0.20 10.00
N HIS A 59 -2.08 0.58 9.31
CA HIS A 59 -2.16 1.42 8.09
C HIS A 59 -2.45 0.58 6.85
N ALA A 60 -3.32 1.09 5.97
CA ALA A 60 -3.62 0.46 4.69
C ALA A 60 -4.17 1.46 3.67
N MET A 61 -3.90 1.22 2.39
CA MET A 61 -4.60 1.82 1.27
C MET A 61 -4.94 0.71 0.28
N SER A 62 -6.17 0.67 -0.23
CA SER A 62 -6.63 -0.34 -1.18
C SER A 62 -7.54 0.24 -2.27
N LEU A 63 -7.47 -0.36 -3.45
CA LEU A 63 -8.43 -0.21 -4.54
C LEU A 63 -9.06 -1.59 -4.75
N GLU A 64 -10.38 -1.69 -4.58
CA GLU A 64 -11.13 -2.94 -4.70
C GLU A 64 -12.15 -2.84 -5.84
N ASP A 65 -12.07 -3.74 -6.83
CA ASP A 65 -12.85 -3.68 -8.09
C ASP A 65 -14.36 -3.57 -7.85
N GLY A 66 -14.87 -4.31 -6.87
CA GLY A 66 -16.30 -4.39 -6.54
C GLY A 66 -16.75 -3.52 -5.37
N LYS A 67 -15.87 -2.70 -4.79
CA LYS A 67 -16.20 -1.88 -3.62
C LYS A 67 -15.80 -0.42 -3.80
N SER A 68 -14.84 0.03 -3.01
CA SER A 68 -14.41 1.42 -2.93
C SER A 68 -12.89 1.48 -2.87
N ILE A 69 -12.37 2.67 -3.12
CA ILE A 69 -11.02 3.02 -2.73
C ILE A 69 -11.05 3.30 -1.23
N SER A 70 -10.11 2.74 -0.48
CA SER A 70 -10.04 2.91 0.97
C SER A 70 -8.66 3.39 1.41
N PHE A 71 -8.65 4.23 2.44
CA PHE A 71 -7.47 4.68 3.14
C PHE A 71 -7.73 4.60 4.63
N ARG A 72 -6.85 3.91 5.36
CA ARG A 72 -6.95 3.69 6.80
C ARG A 72 -5.61 3.96 7.45
N SER A 73 -5.64 4.61 8.60
CA SER A 73 -4.47 4.80 9.45
C SER A 73 -4.77 4.37 10.88
N GLY A 74 -3.80 3.73 11.54
CA GLY A 74 -3.83 3.50 12.99
C GLY A 74 -3.47 4.74 13.81
N THR A 75 -3.06 5.82 13.15
CA THR A 75 -2.65 7.10 13.77
C THR A 75 -3.28 8.29 13.03
N THR A 76 -2.99 9.51 13.49
CA THR A 76 -3.43 10.75 12.86
C THR A 76 -3.11 10.82 11.36
N VAL A 77 -4.03 11.41 10.61
CA VAL A 77 -3.92 11.68 9.17
C VAL A 77 -3.96 13.20 8.99
N ASN A 78 -2.95 13.76 8.32
CA ASN A 78 -2.94 15.17 7.92
C ASN A 78 -3.04 15.24 6.39
N ILE A 79 -3.99 16.03 5.89
CA ILE A 79 -4.16 16.31 4.47
C ILE A 79 -3.94 17.81 4.30
N CYS A 80 -2.90 18.20 3.57
CA CYS A 80 -2.52 19.60 3.38
C CYS A 80 -2.23 19.86 1.90
N ALA A 81 -2.65 21.01 1.39
CA ALA A 81 -2.37 21.48 0.04
C ALA A 81 -2.02 22.98 0.10
N VAL A 82 -1.26 23.47 -0.90
CA VAL A 82 -0.88 24.89 -0.99
C VAL A 82 -2.10 25.77 -1.24
N GLU A 83 -3.01 25.31 -2.11
CA GLU A 83 -4.19 26.09 -2.49
C GLU A 83 -5.45 25.57 -1.80
N ASN A 84 -5.94 24.39 -2.20
CA ASN A 84 -7.23 23.89 -1.71
C ASN A 84 -7.27 22.36 -1.65
N ILE A 85 -8.09 21.84 -0.74
CA ILE A 85 -8.52 20.43 -0.69
C ILE A 85 -10.05 20.40 -0.88
N GLY A 86 -10.49 19.88 -2.02
CA GLY A 86 -11.91 19.76 -2.35
C GLY A 86 -12.41 18.32 -2.23
N PHE A 87 -13.59 18.16 -1.62
CA PHE A 87 -14.33 16.89 -1.62
C PHE A 87 -15.57 17.05 -2.51
N PHE A 88 -15.65 16.28 -3.60
CA PHE A 88 -16.75 16.35 -4.56
C PHE A 88 -17.40 14.98 -4.73
N ALA A 89 -18.66 14.84 -4.28
CA ALA A 89 -19.42 13.61 -4.40
C ALA A 89 -20.93 13.88 -4.33
N LYS A 90 -21.75 12.93 -4.81
CA LYS A 90 -23.22 12.99 -4.66
C LYS A 90 -23.65 13.10 -3.19
N LYS A 91 -22.90 12.48 -2.29
CA LYS A 91 -23.09 12.55 -0.84
C LYS A 91 -21.73 12.49 -0.15
N ILE A 92 -21.49 13.41 0.76
CA ILE A 92 -20.33 13.41 1.64
C ILE A 92 -20.83 13.12 3.05
N THR A 93 -20.23 12.15 3.72
CA THR A 93 -20.57 11.79 5.10
C THR A 93 -19.32 11.89 5.96
N VAL A 94 -19.38 12.69 7.03
CA VAL A 94 -18.33 12.80 8.03
C VAL A 94 -18.89 12.24 9.33
N ASN A 95 -18.30 11.15 9.82
CA ASN A 95 -18.67 10.53 11.08
C ASN A 95 -17.48 10.61 12.03
N SER A 96 -17.72 11.11 13.24
CA SER A 96 -16.71 11.18 14.29
C SER A 96 -17.29 10.65 15.60
N PRO A 97 -16.59 9.76 16.31
CA PRO A 97 -17.00 9.33 17.65
C PRO A 97 -16.80 10.42 18.71
N GLN A 98 -16.05 11.47 18.38
CA GLN A 98 -15.76 12.62 19.25
C GLN A 98 -16.18 13.93 18.56
N ALA A 99 -15.99 15.06 19.25
CA ALA A 99 -16.31 16.38 18.71
C ALA A 99 -15.64 16.63 17.34
N LEU A 100 -16.44 17.11 16.39
CA LEU A 100 -15.98 17.52 15.07
C LEU A 100 -15.84 19.04 15.04
N ASN A 101 -14.60 19.52 14.85
CA ASN A 101 -14.33 20.94 14.69
C ASN A 101 -14.28 21.31 13.21
N ILE A 102 -15.26 22.08 12.75
CA ILE A 102 -15.29 22.64 11.39
C ILE A 102 -15.03 24.13 11.52
N LEU A 103 -13.89 24.58 11.01
CA LEU A 103 -13.56 25.99 10.94
C LEU A 103 -13.95 26.50 9.56
N ARG A 104 -14.75 27.57 9.54
CA ARG A 104 -15.02 28.34 8.33
C ARG A 104 -14.01 29.49 8.29
N ASP A 105 -13.40 29.71 7.14
CA ASP A 105 -12.65 30.94 6.91
C ASP A 105 -13.63 32.11 7.02
N PRO A 106 -13.45 33.06 7.96
CA PRO A 106 -14.38 34.18 8.11
C PRO A 106 -14.40 35.11 6.88
N GLU A 107 -13.41 35.03 5.99
CA GLU A 107 -13.31 35.87 4.79
C GLU A 107 -13.83 35.20 3.49
N ASN A 108 -14.41 33.98 3.56
CA ASN A 108 -15.04 33.25 2.44
C ASN A 108 -16.36 32.52 2.82
#